data_AF-A0A840ID40-F1
#
_entry.id   AF-A0A840ID40-F1
#
_cell.length_a   1.000
_cell.length_b   1.000
_cell.length_c   1.000
_cell.angle_alpha   90.00
_cell.angle_beta   90.00
_cell.angle_gamma   90.00
#
_symmetry.space_group_name_H-M   'P 1'
#
loop_
_entity.id
_entity.type
_entity.pdbx_description
1 polymer ?
#
loop_
_entity_poly.entity_id
_entity_poly.type
_entity_poly.pdbx_seq_one_letter_code
_entity_poly.pdbx_strand_id
1 'polypeptide(L)'
;MSPTHDGAATVAVADYPLSSRRPELLRTPSGKTLDDITLEAVLEKRVTAEDLRITPETLELQAQIAEQTERPQMAANLRRAGELTRVPDERLLEIYAALRPGASTKDQLLAIARELEERHAAPVNAALVREAADVYERRDCLAADD
;
A
#
# COMPACT_ATOMS: atom_id res chain seq x y z
N MET A 1 12.72 0.15 -22.21
CA MET A 1 13.87 0.66 -21.43
C MET A 1 13.29 1.52 -20.33
N SER A 2 12.99 0.90 -19.18
CA SER A 2 12.33 1.60 -18.08
C SER A 2 13.34 2.53 -17.40
N PRO A 3 12.99 3.80 -17.13
CA PRO A 3 13.90 4.70 -16.44
C PRO A 3 14.00 4.26 -14.97
N THR A 4 15.17 3.77 -14.59
CA THR A 4 15.62 3.63 -13.21
C THR A 4 15.59 5.03 -12.57
N HIS A 5 14.60 5.32 -11.74
CA HIS A 5 14.63 6.51 -10.87
C HIS A 5 15.51 6.19 -9.67
N ASP A 6 16.78 6.50 -9.85
CA ASP A 6 17.83 6.48 -8.85
C ASP A 6 17.70 7.75 -7.99
N GLY A 7 17.43 7.59 -6.69
CA GLY A 7 17.22 8.66 -5.71
C GLY A 7 15.76 8.86 -5.29
N ALA A 8 15.39 8.35 -4.11
CA ALA A 8 14.06 8.62 -3.53
C ALA A 8 13.87 10.13 -3.34
N ALA A 9 12.93 10.72 -4.06
CA ALA A 9 12.61 12.14 -3.92
C ALA A 9 12.24 12.45 -2.46
N THR A 10 12.79 13.53 -1.93
CA THR A 10 12.49 14.00 -0.57
C THR A 10 11.60 15.23 -0.65
N VAL A 11 10.56 15.30 0.19
CA VAL A 11 9.60 16.42 0.25
C VAL A 11 9.51 17.01 1.65
N ALA A 12 9.19 18.31 1.75
CA ALA A 12 8.97 19.02 3.00
C ALA A 12 7.47 19.33 3.22
N VAL A 13 7.10 19.71 4.44
CA VAL A 13 5.71 20.14 4.75
C VAL A 13 5.24 21.28 3.82
N ALA A 14 6.14 22.19 3.44
CA ALA A 14 5.84 23.30 2.55
C ALA A 14 5.50 22.87 1.10
N ASP A 15 5.82 21.63 0.72
CA ASP A 15 5.47 21.02 -0.57
C ASP A 15 4.04 20.45 -0.56
N TYR A 16 3.35 20.42 0.57
CA TYR A 16 1.95 19.99 0.63
C TYR A 16 0.98 21.14 0.26
N PRO A 17 -0.07 20.90 -0.55
CA PRO A 17 -0.43 19.65 -1.23
C PRO A 17 0.43 19.35 -2.46
N LEU A 18 0.87 18.09 -2.61
CA LEU A 18 1.74 17.68 -3.71
C LEU A 18 1.11 17.90 -5.10
N SER A 19 -0.21 17.77 -5.23
CA SER A 19 -0.90 17.95 -6.51
C SER A 19 -0.82 19.36 -7.08
N SER A 20 -0.65 20.38 -6.22
CA SER A 20 -0.53 21.77 -6.67
C SER A 20 0.89 22.31 -6.59
N ARG A 21 1.69 21.83 -5.63
CA ARG A 21 3.03 22.36 -5.38
C ARG A 21 4.15 21.54 -6.01
N ARG A 22 3.98 20.23 -6.15
CA ARG A 22 4.98 19.29 -6.70
C ARG A 22 4.34 18.22 -7.61
N PRO A 23 3.48 18.59 -8.58
CA PRO A 23 2.78 17.63 -9.44
C PRO A 23 3.74 16.79 -10.29
N GLU A 24 4.95 17.28 -10.55
CA GLU A 24 5.99 16.58 -11.29
C GLU A 24 6.48 15.30 -10.60
N LEU A 25 6.26 15.17 -9.28
CA LEU A 25 6.59 13.97 -8.51
C LEU A 25 5.49 12.90 -8.56
N LEU A 26 4.29 13.25 -9.02
CA LEU A 26 3.13 12.38 -9.00
C LEU A 26 3.00 11.65 -10.34
N ARG A 27 3.01 10.31 -10.28
CA ARG A 27 2.87 9.44 -11.43
C ARG A 27 1.89 8.32 -11.13
N THR A 28 1.18 7.88 -12.16
CA THR A 28 0.37 6.64 -12.12
C THR A 28 1.28 5.41 -12.17
N PRO A 29 0.77 4.19 -11.90
CA PRO A 29 1.58 2.96 -12.03
C PRO A 29 2.14 2.75 -13.44
N SER A 30 1.48 3.26 -14.47
CA SER A 30 1.95 3.22 -15.86
C SER A 30 2.87 4.39 -16.23
N GLY A 31 3.17 5.28 -15.28
CA GLY A 31 4.07 6.42 -15.47
C GLY A 31 3.42 7.67 -16.05
N LYS A 32 2.09 7.75 -16.13
CA LYS A 32 1.38 8.95 -16.60
C LYS A 32 1.42 10.05 -15.55
N THR A 33 1.41 11.28 -16.00
CA THR A 33 1.31 12.49 -15.17
C THR A 33 -0.16 12.75 -14.78
N LEU A 34 -0.39 13.72 -13.89
CA LEU A 34 -1.76 14.18 -13.61
C LEU A 34 -2.41 14.85 -14.82
N ASP A 35 -1.64 15.56 -15.64
CA ASP A 35 -2.14 16.26 -16.83
C ASP A 35 -2.58 15.30 -17.95
N ASP A 36 -2.04 14.08 -17.95
CA ASP A 36 -2.47 13.02 -18.88
C ASP A 36 -3.87 12.47 -18.56
N ILE A 37 -4.39 12.73 -17.36
CA ILE A 37 -5.69 12.24 -16.89
C ILE A 37 -6.78 13.22 -17.33
N THR A 38 -7.19 13.11 -18.60
CA THR A 38 -8.27 13.91 -19.17
C THR A 38 -9.48 13.05 -19.56
N LEU A 39 -10.64 13.69 -19.73
CA LEU A 39 -11.86 12.99 -20.19
C LEU A 39 -11.64 12.35 -21.56
N GLU A 40 -10.96 13.05 -22.47
CA GLU A 40 -10.63 12.57 -23.81
C GLU A 40 -9.72 11.34 -23.74
N ALA A 41 -8.70 11.36 -22.87
CA ALA A 41 -7.78 10.23 -22.69
C ALA A 41 -8.51 8.99 -22.15
N VAL A 42 -9.52 9.18 -21.30
CA VAL A 42 -10.38 8.09 -20.79
C VAL A 42 -11.29 7.55 -21.90
N LEU A 43 -11.96 8.43 -22.67
CA LEU A 43 -12.82 8.03 -23.78
C LEU A 43 -12.06 7.25 -24.86
N GLU A 44 -10.81 7.65 -25.12
CA GLU A 44 -9.91 6.99 -26.07
C GLU A 44 -9.21 5.75 -25.48
N LYS A 45 -9.51 5.37 -24.23
CA LYS A 45 -8.89 4.25 -23.51
C LYS A 45 -7.36 4.37 -23.35
N ARG A 46 -6.80 5.57 -23.51
CA ARG A 46 -5.39 5.87 -23.20
C ARG A 46 -5.14 5.96 -21.70
N VAL A 47 -6.18 6.27 -20.92
CA VAL A 47 -6.23 6.18 -19.46
C VAL A 47 -7.27 5.14 -19.08
N THR A 48 -6.87 4.19 -18.25
CA THR A 48 -7.68 3.07 -17.76
C THR A 48 -7.83 3.14 -16.25
N ALA A 49 -8.66 2.27 -15.66
CA ALA A 49 -8.83 2.21 -14.20
C ALA A 49 -7.52 1.85 -13.47
N GLU A 50 -6.62 1.09 -14.09
CA GLU A 50 -5.31 0.76 -13.52
C GLU A 50 -4.40 1.99 -13.39
N ASP A 51 -4.58 2.97 -14.29
CA ASP A 51 -3.85 4.23 -14.26
C ASP A 51 -4.34 5.15 -13.13
N LEU A 52 -5.58 4.96 -12.67
CA LEU A 52 -6.18 5.81 -11.61
C LEU A 52 -5.85 5.31 -10.20
N ARG A 53 -4.79 4.51 -10.04
CA ARG A 53 -4.29 4.01 -8.76
C ARG A 53 -3.16 4.87 -8.24
N ILE A 54 -3.03 4.96 -6.91
CA ILE A 54 -1.88 5.60 -6.26
C ILE A 54 -0.66 4.68 -6.30
N THR A 55 0.53 5.26 -6.40
CA THR A 55 1.81 4.52 -6.41
C THR A 55 2.42 4.42 -5.01
N PRO A 56 3.25 3.39 -4.75
CA PRO A 56 3.98 3.28 -3.49
C PRO A 56 4.90 4.47 -3.25
N GLU A 57 5.50 5.03 -4.31
CA GLU A 57 6.34 6.23 -4.22
C GLU A 57 5.53 7.44 -3.75
N THR A 58 4.31 7.62 -4.25
CA THR A 58 3.43 8.72 -3.79
C THR A 58 3.06 8.55 -2.32
N LEU A 59 2.77 7.33 -1.87
CA LEU A 59 2.47 7.04 -0.47
C LEU A 59 3.68 7.30 0.44
N GLU A 60 4.90 7.02 -0.01
CA GLU A 60 6.12 7.37 0.73
C GLU A 60 6.33 8.89 0.84
N LEU A 61 6.09 9.66 -0.23
CA LEU A 61 6.14 11.12 -0.16
C LEU A 61 5.14 11.68 0.86
N GLN A 62 3.92 11.12 0.90
CA GLN A 62 2.93 11.48 1.92
C GLN A 62 3.37 11.06 3.32
N ALA A 63 4.03 9.90 3.46
CA ALA A 63 4.57 9.44 4.75
C ALA A 63 5.64 10.38 5.29
N GLN A 64 6.56 10.87 4.44
CA GLN A 64 7.57 11.87 4.81
C GLN A 64 6.95 13.17 5.36
N ILE A 65 5.87 13.64 4.71
CA ILE A 65 5.13 14.84 5.17
C ILE A 65 4.43 14.57 6.51
N ALA A 66 3.83 13.39 6.69
CA ALA A 66 3.20 13.00 7.95
C ALA A 66 4.23 12.92 9.10
N GLU A 67 5.43 12.42 8.84
CA GLU A 67 6.50 12.34 9.83
C GLU A 67 6.96 13.71 10.31
N GLN A 68 7.12 14.66 9.37
CA GLN A 68 7.51 16.05 9.67
C GLN A 68 6.41 16.86 10.36
N THR A 69 5.18 16.36 10.37
CA THR A 69 4.04 16.98 11.08
C THR A 69 3.71 16.27 12.40
N GLU A 70 4.68 15.54 12.96
CA GLU A 70 4.57 14.82 14.24
C GLU A 70 3.45 13.75 14.24
N ARG A 71 3.20 13.11 13.08
CA ARG A 71 2.22 12.04 12.90
C ARG A 71 2.89 10.71 12.51
N PRO A 72 3.75 10.13 13.36
CA PRO A 72 4.52 8.93 13.01
C PRO A 72 3.64 7.71 12.75
N GLN A 73 2.49 7.57 13.41
CA GLN A 73 1.56 6.46 13.16
C GLN A 73 0.90 6.57 11.78
N MET A 74 0.63 7.80 11.32
CA MET A 74 0.11 8.03 9.97
C MET A 74 1.19 7.72 8.93
N ALA A 75 2.45 8.15 9.16
CA ALA A 75 3.56 7.81 8.29
C ALA A 75 3.74 6.28 8.18
N ALA A 76 3.76 5.56 9.30
CA ALA A 76 3.84 4.10 9.32
C ALA A 76 2.65 3.44 8.58
N ASN A 77 1.44 4.00 8.72
CA ASN A 77 0.27 3.50 8.00
C ASN A 77 0.39 3.68 6.49
N LEU A 78 0.86 4.84 6.02
CA LEU A 78 1.06 5.12 4.61
C LEU A 78 2.13 4.22 4.00
N ARG A 79 3.21 3.93 4.73
CA ARG A 79 4.25 2.99 4.29
C ARG A 79 3.72 1.55 4.17
N ARG A 80 2.92 1.09 5.14
CA ARG A 80 2.21 -0.20 5.00
C ARG A 80 1.28 -0.20 3.79
N ALA A 81 0.53 0.87 3.57
CA ALA A 81 -0.33 0.99 2.40
C ALA A 81 0.48 0.96 1.09
N GLY A 82 1.69 1.53 1.08
CA GLY A 82 2.62 1.47 -0.05
C GLY A 82 2.99 0.04 -0.42
N GLU A 83 3.28 -0.83 0.54
CA GLU A 83 3.51 -2.25 0.25
C GLU A 83 2.28 -2.93 -0.37
N LEU A 84 1.08 -2.58 0.09
CA LEU A 84 -0.17 -3.20 -0.35
C LEU A 84 -0.60 -2.79 -1.76
N THR A 85 0.00 -1.76 -2.38
CA THR A 85 -0.33 -1.38 -3.77
C THR A 85 0.01 -2.48 -4.79
N ARG A 86 0.88 -3.42 -4.41
CA ARG A 86 1.27 -4.57 -5.24
C ARG A 86 0.34 -5.77 -5.07
N VAL A 87 -0.50 -5.76 -4.04
CA VAL A 87 -1.45 -6.85 -3.77
C VAL A 87 -2.70 -6.64 -4.61
N PRO A 88 -3.17 -7.63 -5.37
CA PRO A 88 -4.42 -7.53 -6.12
C PRO A 88 -5.62 -7.25 -5.22
N ASP A 89 -6.58 -6.47 -5.68
CA ASP A 89 -7.74 -6.00 -4.89
C ASP A 89 -8.53 -7.16 -4.28
N GLU A 90 -8.79 -8.22 -5.04
CA GLU A 90 -9.47 -9.44 -4.56
C GLU A 90 -8.69 -10.11 -3.44
N ARG A 91 -7.37 -10.24 -3.61
CA ARG A 91 -6.50 -10.84 -2.59
C ARG A 91 -6.45 -9.99 -1.33
N LEU A 92 -6.48 -8.67 -1.46
CA LEU A 92 -6.53 -7.76 -0.31
C LEU A 92 -7.81 -7.97 0.52
N LEU A 93 -8.95 -8.18 -0.14
CA LEU A 93 -10.23 -8.49 0.52
C LEU A 93 -10.19 -9.86 1.22
N GLU A 94 -9.56 -10.87 0.62
CA GLU A 94 -9.37 -12.19 1.24
C GLU A 94 -8.51 -12.11 2.50
N ILE A 95 -7.39 -11.38 2.45
CA ILE A 95 -6.52 -11.17 3.62
C ILE A 95 -7.28 -10.44 4.73
N TYR A 96 -8.04 -9.40 4.38
CA TYR A 96 -8.89 -8.70 5.32
C TYR A 96 -9.96 -9.61 5.95
N ALA A 97 -10.59 -10.47 5.16
CA ALA A 97 -11.56 -11.44 5.66
C ALA A 97 -10.91 -12.46 6.61
N ALA A 98 -9.71 -12.95 6.27
CA ALA A 98 -8.94 -13.89 7.07
C ALA A 98 -8.52 -13.31 8.43
N LEU A 99 -8.28 -11.99 8.51
CA LEU A 99 -7.96 -11.31 9.75
C LEU A 99 -9.17 -11.04 10.65
N ARG A 100 -10.40 -11.39 10.25
CA ARG A 100 -11.57 -11.25 11.12
C ARG A 100 -11.55 -12.31 12.25
N PRO A 101 -12.13 -12.01 13.42
CA PRO A 101 -12.18 -12.97 14.52
C PRO A 101 -12.85 -14.29 14.08
N GLY A 102 -12.22 -15.42 14.42
CA GLY A 102 -12.72 -16.76 14.11
C GLY A 102 -12.62 -17.17 12.63
N ALA A 103 -12.01 -16.35 11.76
CA ALA A 103 -11.99 -16.60 10.32
C ALA A 103 -10.80 -17.46 9.85
N SER A 104 -9.74 -17.57 10.63
CA SER A 104 -8.53 -18.27 10.21
C SER A 104 -7.81 -18.95 11.36
N THR A 105 -7.15 -20.06 11.05
CA THR A 105 -6.20 -20.74 11.94
C THR A 105 -4.86 -20.00 11.96
N LYS A 106 -4.01 -20.31 12.94
CA LYS A 106 -2.68 -19.72 13.04
C LYS A 106 -1.84 -19.99 11.79
N ASP A 107 -1.86 -21.20 11.28
CA ASP A 107 -1.11 -21.60 10.09
C ASP A 107 -1.56 -20.85 8.83
N GLN A 108 -2.86 -20.59 8.69
CA GLN A 108 -3.39 -19.79 7.59
C GLN A 108 -2.89 -18.34 7.65
N LEU A 109 -2.87 -17.72 8.83
CA LEU A 109 -2.33 -16.38 9.01
C LEU A 109 -0.81 -16.34 8.74
N LEU A 110 -0.06 -17.35 9.19
CA LEU A 110 1.38 -17.44 8.90
C LEU A 110 1.67 -17.66 7.41
N ALA A 111 0.82 -18.41 6.71
CA ALA A 111 0.90 -18.56 5.25
C ALA A 111 0.64 -17.23 4.53
N ILE A 112 -0.36 -16.45 4.97
CA ILE A 112 -0.62 -15.10 4.44
C ILE A 112 0.59 -14.18 4.68
N ALA A 113 1.16 -14.20 5.89
CA ALA A 113 2.34 -13.40 6.20
C ALA A 113 3.53 -13.75 5.29
N ARG A 114 3.77 -15.04 5.08
CA ARG A 114 4.82 -15.52 4.17
C ARG A 114 4.55 -15.07 2.72
N GLU A 115 3.31 -15.15 2.26
CA GLU A 115 2.93 -14.69 0.92
C GLU A 115 3.19 -13.19 0.75
N LEU A 116 2.78 -12.36 1.72
CA LEU A 116 3.01 -10.91 1.72
C LEU A 116 4.49 -10.59 1.58
N GLU A 117 5.35 -11.26 2.35
CA GLU A 117 6.80 -11.02 2.31
C GLU A 117 7.43 -11.52 1.00
N GLU A 118 7.17 -12.77 0.61
CA GLU A 118 7.88 -13.43 -0.50
C GLU A 118 7.34 -13.05 -1.88
N ARG A 119 6.02 -12.88 -2.04
CA ARG A 119 5.39 -12.64 -3.35
C ARG A 119 5.13 -11.18 -3.62
N HIS A 120 4.79 -10.41 -2.59
CA HIS A 120 4.38 -9.01 -2.73
C HIS A 120 5.44 -8.02 -2.23
N ALA A 121 6.56 -8.52 -1.68
CA ALA A 121 7.61 -7.71 -1.07
C ALA A 121 7.04 -6.71 -0.04
N ALA A 122 6.17 -7.23 0.84
CA ALA A 122 5.44 -6.49 1.87
C ALA A 122 5.85 -6.94 3.30
N PRO A 123 7.12 -6.75 3.70
CA PRO A 123 7.64 -7.23 4.98
C PRO A 123 6.98 -6.59 6.20
N VAL A 124 6.57 -5.31 6.14
CA VAL A 124 5.92 -4.66 7.28
C VAL A 124 4.52 -5.23 7.49
N ASN A 125 3.76 -5.45 6.42
CA ASN A 125 2.45 -6.11 6.52
C ASN A 125 2.58 -7.59 6.92
N ALA A 126 3.60 -8.31 6.42
CA ALA A 126 3.87 -9.67 6.85
C ALA A 126 4.14 -9.76 8.36
N ALA A 127 4.97 -8.86 8.90
CA ALA A 127 5.22 -8.78 10.34
C ALA A 127 3.94 -8.50 11.14
N LEU A 128 3.08 -7.59 10.65
CA LEU A 128 1.80 -7.28 11.27
C LEU A 128 0.86 -8.50 11.32
N VAL A 129 0.81 -9.29 10.25
CA VAL A 129 -0.01 -10.52 10.21
C VAL A 129 0.56 -11.60 11.15
N ARG A 130 1.89 -11.72 11.27
CA ARG A 130 2.51 -12.62 12.27
C ARG A 130 2.17 -12.22 13.69
N GLU A 131 2.27 -10.93 14.00
CA GLU A 131 1.86 -10.41 15.30
C GLU A 131 0.38 -10.68 15.58
N ALA A 132 -0.50 -10.49 14.59
CA ALA A 132 -1.91 -10.82 14.70
C ALA A 132 -2.12 -12.31 15.01
N ALA A 133 -1.41 -13.21 14.35
CA ALA A 133 -1.50 -14.65 14.62
C ALA A 133 -1.14 -15.00 16.08
N ASP A 134 -0.07 -14.40 16.61
CA ASP A 134 0.36 -14.60 18.00
C ASP A 134 -0.61 -13.96 19.02
N VAL A 135 -1.20 -12.81 18.68
CA VAL A 135 -2.23 -12.19 19.52
C VAL A 135 -3.51 -13.02 19.49
N TYR A 136 -3.93 -13.52 18.32
CA TYR A 136 -5.19 -14.24 18.17
C TYR A 136 -5.16 -15.56 18.92
N GLU A 137 -4.03 -16.27 18.91
CA GLU A 137 -3.82 -17.47 19.73
C GLU A 137 -3.98 -17.18 21.23
N ARG A 138 -3.35 -16.11 21.74
CA ARG A 138 -3.44 -15.72 23.15
C ARG A 138 -4.81 -15.21 23.57
N ARG A 139 -5.63 -14.77 22.62
CA ARG A 139 -6.91 -14.08 22.84
C ARG A 139 -8.12 -14.90 22.37
N ASP A 140 -7.91 -16.15 21.99
CA ASP A 140 -8.97 -17.06 21.53
C ASP A 140 -9.78 -16.45 20.36
N CYS A 141 -9.08 -15.84 19.41
CA CYS A 141 -9.65 -15.18 18.22
C CYS A 141 -9.37 -15.96 16.92
N LEU A 142 -8.71 -17.10 17.00
CA LEU A 142 -8.51 -18.00 15.86
C LEU A 142 -9.81 -18.75 15.54
N ALA A 143 -9.91 -19.29 14.33
CA ALA A 143 -10.95 -20.28 14.02
C ALA A 143 -10.83 -21.48 14.97
N ALA A 144 -11.96 -22.08 15.34
CA ALA A 144 -11.95 -23.34 16.07
C ALA A 144 -11.33 -24.42 15.18
N ASP A 145 -10.52 -25.30 15.78
CA ASP A 145 -10.09 -26.52 15.12
C ASP A 145 -11.32 -27.43 14.95
N ASP A 146 -11.72 -27.69 13.70
CA ASP A 146 -12.74 -28.69 13.36
C ASP A 146 -12.23 -30.13 13.60
#